data_AF-A0A0A0RDD5-F1
#
_entry.id   AF-A0A0A0RDD5-F1
#
_cell.length_a   1.000
_cell.length_b   1.000
_cell.length_c   1.000
_cell.angle_alpha   90.00
_cell.angle_beta   90.00
_cell.angle_gamma   90.00
#
_symmetry.space_group_name_H-M   'P 1'
#
loop_
_entity.id
_entity.type
_entity.pdbx_description
1 polymer ?
#
loop_
_entity_poly.entity_id
_entity_poly.type
_entity_poly.pdbx_seq_one_letter_code
_entity_poly.pdbx_strand_id
1 'polypeptide(L)'
;IRARLMRERNPQVVELVCSHLPLTSFALHPNVSGAGFLLPTMITHTGESYMVDRHPGAVYLYAPGQSIVFTYGDTNESAPVNKFAEVLEEDMSKLLTIGKLVYDHTLATVEHKVIGATARLDGAHDLPSRELPPPDALRVIGRWRKAEALFLAEARRALSGEPDEISASFSGVIPSGMGTGGNILSVWMHQWSYLMTDGPNTLYRFVTDTEIPHMTLPIMVDLSRNHLLRPFNHFDFLGDLGLAKFKTWGAIYSAALDDLNSLEEFKRLTIALLTLVNLYHREVQSRFPFYLGQVFSRG
;
A
#
# COMPACT_ATOMS: atom_id res chain seq x y z
N ILE A 1 14.71 -8.38 14.54
CA ILE A 1 14.57 -9.80 14.14
C ILE A 1 15.41 -10.05 12.90
N ARG A 2 15.94 -11.26 12.73
CA ARG A 2 16.66 -11.70 11.53
C ARG A 2 15.80 -12.69 10.76
N ALA A 3 15.89 -12.65 9.44
CA ALA A 3 15.20 -13.58 8.56
C ALA A 3 16.14 -14.08 7.45
N ARG A 4 16.09 -15.37 7.15
CA ARG A 4 16.81 -16.03 6.07
C ARG A 4 16.08 -15.82 4.75
N LEU A 5 16.76 -15.24 3.78
CA LEU A 5 16.25 -15.04 2.43
C LEU A 5 16.09 -16.37 1.68
N MET A 6 14.99 -16.54 0.96
CA MET A 6 14.67 -17.75 0.19
C MET A 6 15.23 -17.70 -1.24
N ARG A 7 16.53 -17.41 -1.39
CA ARG A 7 17.18 -17.21 -2.69
C ARG A 7 16.99 -18.35 -3.69
N GLU A 8 16.95 -19.58 -3.19
CA GLU A 8 16.79 -20.79 -4.02
C GLU A 8 15.34 -21.02 -4.50
N ARG A 9 14.35 -20.49 -3.77
CA ARG A 9 12.93 -20.73 -4.04
C ARG A 9 12.23 -19.55 -4.70
N ASN A 10 12.69 -18.33 -4.41
CA ASN A 10 12.09 -17.11 -4.91
C ASN A 10 13.15 -16.03 -5.22
N PRO A 11 14.11 -16.32 -6.12
CA PRO A 11 15.26 -15.44 -6.38
C PRO A 11 14.83 -14.04 -6.85
N GLN A 12 13.84 -13.95 -7.75
CA GLN A 12 13.40 -12.68 -8.33
C GLN A 12 12.83 -11.72 -7.27
N VAL A 13 11.94 -12.20 -6.40
CA VAL A 13 11.36 -11.38 -5.34
C VAL A 13 12.41 -11.03 -4.29
N VAL A 14 13.32 -11.96 -3.97
CA VAL A 14 14.43 -11.67 -3.05
C VAL A 14 15.34 -10.57 -3.60
N GLU A 15 15.73 -10.64 -4.87
CA GLU A 15 16.55 -9.62 -5.52
C GLU A 15 15.84 -8.27 -5.58
N LEU A 16 14.56 -8.27 -5.95
CA LEU A 16 13.72 -7.07 -5.95
C LEU A 16 13.69 -6.44 -4.56
N VAL A 17 13.31 -7.18 -3.51
CA VAL A 17 13.27 -6.64 -2.15
C VAL A 17 14.63 -6.14 -1.70
N CYS A 18 15.70 -6.91 -1.95
CA CYS A 18 17.06 -6.51 -1.59
C CYS A 18 17.50 -5.21 -2.28
N SER A 19 17.06 -4.96 -3.52
CA SER A 19 17.42 -3.73 -4.25
C SER A 19 16.83 -2.45 -3.63
N HIS A 20 15.78 -2.60 -2.81
CA HIS A 20 15.15 -1.52 -2.07
C HIS A 20 15.62 -1.40 -0.61
N LEU A 21 16.54 -2.27 -0.15
CA LEU A 21 17.10 -2.18 1.20
C LEU A 21 18.30 -1.20 1.25
N PRO A 22 18.51 -0.48 2.37
CA PRO A 22 17.64 -0.45 3.55
C PRO A 22 16.29 0.22 3.25
N LEU A 23 15.23 -0.27 3.90
CA LEU A 23 13.88 0.28 3.77
C LEU A 23 13.42 0.76 5.14
N THR A 24 13.06 2.03 5.24
CA THR A 24 12.39 2.59 6.41
C THR A 24 10.91 2.74 6.11
N SER A 25 10.07 2.36 7.07
CA SER A 25 8.62 2.36 6.96
C SER A 25 7.99 2.45 8.35
N PHE A 26 6.68 2.29 8.45
CA PHE A 26 5.94 2.15 9.70
C PHE A 26 5.23 0.80 9.76
N ALA A 27 5.08 0.25 10.97
CA ALA A 27 4.43 -1.02 11.19
C ALA A 27 2.94 -0.83 11.48
N LEU A 28 2.11 -1.68 10.87
CA LEU A 28 0.68 -1.77 11.09
C LEU A 28 0.26 -3.22 11.35
N HIS A 29 -0.77 -3.41 12.16
CA HIS A 29 -1.40 -4.72 12.29
C HIS A 29 -2.49 -4.93 11.22
N PRO A 30 -2.58 -6.08 10.54
CA PRO A 30 -3.71 -6.43 9.70
C PRO A 30 -4.99 -6.53 10.55
N ASN A 31 -6.11 -6.10 10.02
CA ASN A 31 -7.39 -6.02 10.73
C ASN A 31 -8.31 -7.23 10.47
N VAL A 32 -7.87 -8.22 9.68
CA VAL A 32 -8.68 -9.40 9.30
C VAL A 32 -7.90 -10.71 9.41
N SER A 33 -6.68 -10.77 8.86
CA SER A 33 -5.96 -12.02 8.57
C SER A 33 -5.44 -12.81 9.78
N GLY A 34 -5.43 -12.22 10.97
CA GLY A 34 -4.88 -12.83 12.19
C GLY A 34 -3.54 -12.24 12.62
N ALA A 35 -2.68 -13.06 13.23
CA ALA A 35 -1.46 -12.64 13.89
C ALA A 35 -0.32 -12.35 12.89
N GLY A 36 -0.33 -11.14 12.34
CA GLY A 36 0.77 -10.61 11.54
C GLY A 36 1.02 -9.13 11.79
N PHE A 37 2.04 -8.58 11.17
CA PHE A 37 2.18 -7.12 11.00
C PHE A 37 2.79 -6.84 9.64
N LEU A 38 2.53 -5.66 9.10
CA LEU A 38 2.97 -5.27 7.77
C LEU A 38 3.74 -3.97 7.79
N LEU A 39 4.68 -3.85 6.86
CA LEU A 39 5.44 -2.65 6.54
C LEU A 39 5.04 -2.20 5.14
N PRO A 40 4.37 -1.05 4.97
CA PRO A 40 4.12 -0.47 3.66
C PRO A 40 5.42 -0.19 2.91
N THR A 41 5.42 -0.36 1.60
CA THR A 41 6.59 -0.18 0.74
C THR A 41 6.16 0.47 -0.58
N MET A 42 7.14 0.82 -1.41
CA MET A 42 6.91 1.22 -2.80
C MET A 42 7.27 0.10 -3.80
N ILE A 43 7.45 -1.14 -3.31
CA ILE A 43 7.90 -2.27 -4.12
C ILE A 43 6.71 -2.84 -4.87
N THR A 44 6.81 -2.86 -6.21
CA THR A 44 5.82 -3.51 -7.08
C THR A 44 6.41 -4.75 -7.72
N HIS A 45 5.68 -5.86 -7.66
CA HIS A 45 6.04 -7.12 -8.29
C HIS A 45 4.85 -7.63 -9.11
N THR A 46 5.06 -7.97 -10.38
CA THR A 46 4.05 -8.62 -11.23
C THR A 46 4.51 -9.96 -11.80
N GLY A 47 5.77 -10.36 -11.54
CA GLY A 47 6.34 -11.59 -12.06
C GLY A 47 5.91 -12.85 -11.30
N GLU A 48 6.61 -13.95 -11.57
CA GLU A 48 6.38 -15.23 -10.91
C GLU A 48 6.51 -15.11 -9.38
N SER A 49 5.69 -15.88 -8.67
CA SER A 49 5.61 -15.82 -7.21
C SER A 49 5.72 -17.22 -6.61
N TYR A 50 6.48 -17.35 -5.54
CA TYR A 50 6.56 -18.58 -4.76
C TYR A 50 5.47 -18.57 -3.69
N MET A 51 4.32 -19.13 -4.06
CA MET A 51 3.11 -19.13 -3.25
C MET A 51 3.14 -20.28 -2.23
N VAL A 52 3.01 -19.94 -0.94
CA VAL A 52 2.97 -20.91 0.16
C VAL A 52 1.86 -20.56 1.15
N ASP A 53 1.45 -21.54 1.97
CA ASP A 53 0.53 -21.29 3.07
C ASP A 53 1.16 -20.39 4.14
N ARG A 54 0.33 -19.56 4.77
CA ARG A 54 0.75 -18.71 5.88
C ARG A 54 1.09 -19.58 7.09
N HIS A 55 2.21 -19.25 7.75
CA HIS A 55 2.64 -19.88 8.99
C HIS A 55 3.49 -18.90 9.79
N PRO A 56 3.57 -19.06 11.13
CA PRO A 56 4.48 -18.27 11.97
C PRO A 56 5.91 -18.31 11.42
N GLY A 57 6.55 -17.15 11.35
CA GLY A 57 7.91 -16.98 10.83
C GLY A 57 7.97 -16.60 9.34
N ALA A 58 6.88 -16.79 8.59
CA ALA A 58 6.84 -16.42 7.19
C ALA A 58 6.96 -14.90 6.99
N VAL A 59 7.84 -14.50 6.07
CA VAL A 59 7.97 -13.12 5.59
C VAL A 59 7.70 -13.09 4.09
N TYR A 60 6.69 -12.33 3.69
CA TYR A 60 6.18 -12.34 2.33
C TYR A 60 5.90 -10.95 1.78
N LEU A 61 5.99 -10.82 0.46
CA LEU A 61 5.62 -9.60 -0.26
C LEU A 61 4.15 -9.72 -0.67
N TYR A 62 3.29 -8.93 -0.03
CA TYR A 62 1.94 -8.71 -0.52
C TYR A 62 1.97 -7.68 -1.64
N ALA A 63 2.24 -8.15 -2.87
CA ALA A 63 2.43 -7.30 -4.04
C ALA A 63 1.24 -6.36 -4.33
N PRO A 64 -0.03 -6.78 -4.23
CA PRO A 64 -1.16 -5.89 -4.52
C PRO A 64 -1.21 -4.65 -3.61
N GLY A 65 -0.99 -4.84 -2.31
CA GLY A 65 -0.95 -3.74 -1.34
C GLY A 65 0.45 -3.21 -1.04
N GLN A 66 1.44 -3.56 -1.87
CA GLN A 66 2.85 -3.17 -1.77
C GLN A 66 3.39 -3.19 -0.35
N SER A 67 3.18 -4.27 0.38
CA SER A 67 3.56 -4.39 1.79
C SER A 67 4.42 -5.64 2.03
N ILE A 68 5.43 -5.53 2.88
CA ILE A 68 6.13 -6.70 3.43
C ILE A 68 5.39 -7.10 4.70
N VAL A 69 4.98 -8.36 4.79
CA VAL A 69 4.20 -8.88 5.92
C VAL A 69 4.98 -9.94 6.66
N PHE A 70 4.88 -9.89 7.98
CA PHE A 70 5.49 -10.82 8.93
C PHE A 70 4.37 -11.54 9.69
N THR A 71 4.34 -12.87 9.61
CA THR A 71 3.40 -13.68 10.38
C THR A 71 4.04 -14.09 11.70
N TYR A 72 3.47 -13.68 12.83
CA TYR A 72 4.05 -13.94 14.16
C TYR A 72 3.29 -14.99 14.98
N GLY A 73 2.11 -15.41 14.52
CA GLY A 73 1.26 -16.40 15.17
C GLY A 73 0.21 -16.96 14.22
N ASP A 74 -0.91 -17.43 14.77
CA ASP A 74 -1.96 -18.07 13.98
C ASP A 74 -2.68 -17.10 13.04
N THR A 75 -2.90 -17.57 11.82
CA THR A 75 -3.69 -16.89 10.79
C THR A 75 -4.81 -17.80 10.31
N ASN A 76 -6.00 -17.24 10.11
CA ASN A 76 -7.17 -17.99 9.64
C ASN A 76 -7.39 -17.85 8.12
N GLU A 77 -6.59 -17.01 7.46
CA GLU A 77 -6.74 -16.73 6.03
C GLU A 77 -6.06 -17.83 5.19
N SER A 78 -6.83 -18.50 4.34
CA SER A 78 -6.38 -19.62 3.51
C SER A 78 -5.66 -19.22 2.22
N ALA A 79 -5.68 -17.95 1.83
CA ALA A 79 -5.06 -17.51 0.59
C ALA A 79 -3.53 -17.65 0.65
N PRO A 80 -2.85 -18.28 -0.31
CA PRO A 80 -1.40 -18.42 -0.23
C PRO A 80 -0.68 -17.06 -0.36
N VAL A 81 0.59 -17.01 0.06
CA VAL A 81 1.41 -15.79 0.10
C VAL A 81 2.74 -15.95 -0.63
N ASN A 82 3.22 -14.87 -1.25
CA ASN A 82 4.48 -14.84 -1.98
C ASN A 82 5.67 -14.68 -1.02
N LYS A 83 6.11 -15.78 -0.43
CA LYS A 83 7.14 -15.80 0.61
C LYS A 83 8.53 -15.59 0.00
N PHE A 84 9.31 -14.71 0.61
CA PHE A 84 10.69 -14.43 0.18
C PHE A 84 11.70 -14.56 1.32
N ALA A 85 11.26 -14.63 2.59
CA ALA A 85 12.13 -14.90 3.72
C ALA A 85 11.44 -15.68 4.84
N GLU A 86 12.24 -16.24 5.75
CA GLU A 86 11.83 -16.98 6.94
C GLU A 86 12.52 -16.38 8.17
N VAL A 87 11.79 -15.97 9.20
CA VAL A 87 12.38 -15.55 10.47
C VAL A 87 13.17 -16.70 11.09
N LEU A 88 14.35 -16.40 11.63
CA LEU A 88 15.17 -17.40 12.29
C LEU A 88 14.47 -17.90 13.57
N GLU A 89 14.58 -19.20 13.85
CA GLU A 89 13.94 -19.84 15.00
C GLU A 89 14.26 -19.12 16.32
N GLU A 90 15.53 -18.74 16.52
CA GLU A 90 15.97 -18.05 17.74
C GLU A 90 15.40 -16.62 17.89
N ASP A 91 14.85 -16.03 16.84
CA ASP A 91 14.23 -14.71 16.85
C ASP A 91 12.69 -14.79 16.86
N MET A 92 12.08 -15.98 16.89
CA MET A 92 10.62 -16.16 16.92
C MET A 92 9.95 -15.56 18.15
N SER A 93 10.56 -15.66 19.33
CA SER A 93 10.05 -15.02 20.55
C SER A 93 10.03 -13.49 20.46
N LYS A 94 11.04 -12.91 19.79
CA LYS A 94 11.10 -11.47 19.50
C LYS A 94 10.07 -11.06 18.47
N LEU A 95 9.85 -11.90 17.44
CA LEU A 95 8.82 -11.68 16.43
C LEU A 95 7.43 -11.60 17.07
N LEU A 96 7.09 -12.55 17.96
CA LEU A 96 5.85 -12.54 18.73
C LEU A 96 5.70 -11.26 19.57
N THR A 97 6.77 -10.86 20.26
CA THR A 97 6.79 -9.64 21.09
C THR A 97 6.52 -8.39 20.26
N ILE A 98 7.18 -8.27 19.09
CA ILE A 98 6.98 -7.15 18.16
C ILE A 98 5.55 -7.17 17.60
N GLY A 99 5.06 -8.33 17.17
CA GLY A 99 3.70 -8.46 16.63
C GLY A 99 2.64 -8.01 17.63
N LYS A 100 2.77 -8.44 18.89
CA LYS A 100 1.89 -8.00 19.97
C LYS A 100 2.01 -6.49 20.24
N LEU A 101 3.23 -5.95 20.25
CA LEU A 101 3.46 -4.52 20.42
C LEU A 101 2.76 -3.71 19.32
N VAL A 102 2.85 -4.15 18.06
CA VAL A 102 2.17 -3.51 16.93
C VAL A 102 0.65 -3.60 17.10
N TYR A 103 0.11 -4.79 17.41
CA TYR A 103 -1.32 -4.96 17.67
C TYR A 103 -1.84 -4.00 18.75
N ASP A 104 -1.19 -4.01 19.92
CA ASP A 104 -1.60 -3.25 21.11
C ASP A 104 -1.53 -1.73 20.86
N HIS A 105 -0.61 -1.25 20.03
CA HIS A 105 -0.38 0.19 19.81
C HIS A 105 -0.94 0.74 18.49
N THR A 106 -1.36 -0.10 17.55
CA THR A 106 -1.97 0.37 16.29
C THR A 106 -3.44 -0.01 16.13
N LEU A 107 -3.84 -1.22 16.52
CA LEU A 107 -5.18 -1.74 16.20
C LEU A 107 -6.10 -1.80 17.41
N ALA A 108 -5.59 -2.20 18.57
CA ALA A 108 -6.37 -2.45 19.77
C ALA A 108 -6.45 -1.26 20.75
N THR A 109 -6.03 -0.07 20.31
CA THR A 109 -5.93 1.15 21.14
C THR A 109 -6.78 2.28 20.59
N VAL A 110 -7.23 3.16 21.48
CA VAL A 110 -7.85 4.45 21.14
C VAL A 110 -6.79 5.46 20.69
N GLU A 111 -5.65 5.47 21.37
CA GLU A 111 -4.51 6.33 21.04
C GLU A 111 -3.55 5.57 20.11
N HIS A 112 -3.73 5.79 18.81
CA HIS A 112 -2.84 5.23 17.80
C HIS A 112 -1.41 5.77 17.93
N LYS A 113 -0.42 4.88 17.83
CA LYS A 113 1.00 5.24 17.78
C LYS A 113 1.64 4.77 16.48
N VAL A 114 2.43 5.65 15.86
CA VAL A 114 3.27 5.28 14.72
C VAL A 114 4.47 4.49 15.23
N ILE A 115 4.63 3.26 14.76
CA ILE A 115 5.78 2.41 15.08
C ILE A 115 6.71 2.40 13.87
N GLY A 116 7.81 3.14 13.93
CA GLY A 116 8.83 3.10 12.89
C GLY A 116 9.51 1.73 12.81
N ALA A 117 9.77 1.27 11.59
CA ALA A 117 10.48 0.03 11.32
C ALA A 117 11.53 0.25 10.22
N THR A 118 12.67 -0.44 10.33
CA THR A 118 13.69 -0.44 9.28
C THR A 118 14.14 -1.86 9.01
N ALA A 119 14.12 -2.24 7.73
CA ALA A 119 14.66 -3.49 7.23
C ALA A 119 16.00 -3.21 6.53
N ARG A 120 17.00 -4.07 6.77
CA ARG A 120 18.33 -3.97 6.16
C ARG A 120 18.94 -5.36 5.97
N LEU A 121 19.91 -5.46 5.07
CA LEU A 121 20.73 -6.67 4.96
C LEU A 121 21.64 -6.80 6.17
N ASP A 122 21.79 -8.03 6.67
CA ASP A 122 22.69 -8.31 7.79
C ASP A 122 24.15 -8.02 7.39
N GLY A 123 24.90 -7.36 8.26
CA GLY A 123 26.27 -6.91 8.00
C GLY A 123 26.40 -5.73 7.02
N ALA A 124 25.32 -5.20 6.44
CA ALA A 124 25.40 -3.96 5.67
C ALA A 124 25.54 -2.76 6.63
N HIS A 125 26.70 -2.10 6.61
CA HIS A 125 26.81 -0.71 7.09
C HIS A 125 25.89 0.16 6.24
N ASP A 126 25.26 1.18 6.84
CA ASP A 126 24.22 2.04 6.26
C ASP A 126 24.65 2.66 4.90
N LEU A 127 24.57 1.88 3.84
CA LEU A 127 24.67 2.35 2.48
C LEU A 127 23.31 2.95 2.15
N PRO A 128 23.25 4.23 1.74
CA PRO A 128 21.98 4.85 1.39
C PRO A 128 21.29 3.99 0.34
N SER A 129 19.99 3.75 0.57
CA SER A 129 19.12 3.01 -0.35
C SER A 129 19.36 3.50 -1.76
N ARG A 130 19.47 2.58 -2.72
CA ARG A 130 19.56 2.91 -4.13
C ARG A 130 18.19 3.32 -4.65
N GLU A 131 17.51 4.22 -3.93
CA GLU A 131 16.33 4.89 -4.46
C GLU A 131 16.77 5.60 -5.73
N LEU A 132 16.19 5.19 -6.85
CA LEU A 132 16.32 5.96 -8.08
C LEU A 132 15.85 7.39 -7.73
N PRO A 133 16.72 8.41 -7.90
CA PRO A 133 16.31 9.78 -7.66
C PRO A 133 15.07 10.04 -8.51
N PRO A 134 14.05 10.72 -7.97
CA PRO A 134 12.89 11.07 -8.76
C PRO A 134 13.36 11.73 -10.06
N PRO A 135 12.75 11.40 -11.22
CA PRO A 135 13.13 12.04 -12.46
C PRO A 135 13.08 13.55 -12.27
N ASP A 136 14.19 14.21 -12.57
CA ASP A 136 14.38 15.65 -12.37
C ASP A 136 13.20 16.40 -12.98
N ALA A 137 12.39 17.06 -12.13
CA ALA A 137 11.13 17.69 -12.50
C ALA A 137 11.30 18.72 -13.63
N LEU A 138 12.51 19.29 -13.76
CA LEU A 138 12.89 20.24 -14.80
C LEU A 138 13.14 19.61 -16.19
N ARG A 139 13.24 18.27 -16.29
CA ARG A 139 13.49 17.52 -17.53
C ARG A 139 12.32 16.65 -17.96
N VAL A 140 11.17 16.71 -17.28
CA VAL A 140 10.01 15.88 -17.57
C VAL A 140 9.24 16.43 -18.78
N ILE A 141 9.48 15.82 -19.95
CA ILE A 141 8.71 16.03 -21.19
C ILE A 141 7.50 15.08 -21.16
N GLY A 142 6.30 15.60 -21.41
CA GLY A 142 5.03 14.84 -21.39
C GLY A 142 4.19 15.05 -20.12
N ARG A 143 2.87 15.10 -20.27
CA ARG A 143 1.92 15.30 -19.17
C ARG A 143 1.89 14.07 -18.26
N TRP A 144 1.95 12.87 -18.83
CA TRP A 144 1.87 11.64 -18.04
C TRP A 144 3.08 11.43 -17.12
N ARG A 145 4.29 11.79 -17.56
CA ARG A 145 5.49 11.70 -16.71
C ARG A 145 5.47 12.69 -15.55
N LYS A 146 4.85 13.87 -15.74
CA LYS A 146 4.65 14.83 -14.64
C LYS A 146 3.68 14.27 -13.60
N ALA A 147 2.62 13.58 -14.06
CA ALA A 147 1.70 12.87 -13.17
C ALA A 147 2.40 11.73 -12.41
N GLU A 148 3.19 10.90 -13.11
CA GLU A 148 4.01 9.84 -12.49
C GLU A 148 4.91 10.40 -11.39
N ALA A 149 5.68 11.46 -11.69
CA ALA A 149 6.58 12.09 -10.74
C ALA A 149 5.84 12.67 -9.53
N LEU A 150 4.69 13.32 -9.75
CA LEU A 150 3.84 13.84 -8.68
C LEU A 150 3.34 12.71 -7.76
N PHE A 151 2.78 11.64 -8.31
CA PHE A 151 2.24 10.55 -7.51
C PHE A 151 3.33 9.85 -6.69
N LEU A 152 4.50 9.63 -7.27
CA LEU A 152 5.64 9.03 -6.55
C LEU A 152 6.19 9.96 -5.45
N ALA A 153 6.19 11.28 -5.65
CA ALA A 153 6.60 12.23 -4.62
C ALA A 153 5.61 12.26 -3.45
N GLU A 154 4.31 12.28 -3.74
CA GLU A 154 3.25 12.25 -2.74
C GLU A 154 3.20 10.91 -1.99
N ALA A 155 3.45 9.80 -2.69
CA ALA A 155 3.65 8.48 -2.11
C ALA A 155 4.82 8.50 -1.10
N ARG A 156 6.01 8.98 -1.48
CA ARG A 156 7.15 9.07 -0.55
C ARG A 156 6.86 9.93 0.67
N ARG A 157 6.11 11.03 0.50
CA ARG A 157 5.67 11.86 1.63
C ARG A 157 4.79 11.04 2.59
N ALA A 158 3.78 10.35 2.05
CA ALA A 158 2.88 9.50 2.84
C ALA A 158 3.62 8.34 3.53
N LEU A 159 4.63 7.74 2.91
CA LEU A 159 5.46 6.71 3.56
C LEU A 159 6.27 7.26 4.75
N SER A 160 6.67 8.53 4.68
CA SER A 160 7.52 9.18 5.69
C SER A 160 6.71 9.81 6.83
N GLY A 161 5.40 10.00 6.65
CA GLY A 161 4.52 10.55 7.68
C GLY A 161 3.10 10.82 7.18
N GLU A 162 2.19 10.92 8.15
CA GLU A 162 0.75 11.13 7.95
C GLU A 162 0.48 12.39 7.10
N PRO A 163 -0.23 12.27 5.96
CA PRO A 163 -0.73 13.42 5.21
C PRO A 163 -1.71 14.29 6.00
N ASP A 164 -1.56 15.62 5.91
CA ASP A 164 -2.40 16.60 6.62
C ASP A 164 -3.91 16.39 6.42
N GLU A 165 -4.36 16.01 5.22
CA GLU A 165 -5.78 15.80 4.92
C GLU A 165 -6.35 14.57 5.64
N ILE A 166 -5.52 13.55 5.90
CA ILE A 166 -5.89 12.39 6.72
C ILE A 166 -6.00 12.85 8.18
N SER A 167 -5.01 13.57 8.69
CA SER A 167 -5.02 14.11 10.05
C SER A 167 -6.25 14.99 10.32
N ALA A 168 -6.58 15.89 9.38
CA ALA A 168 -7.76 16.74 9.43
C ALA A 168 -9.06 15.93 9.40
N SER A 169 -9.17 14.96 8.48
CA SER A 169 -10.33 14.06 8.38
C SER A 169 -10.59 13.31 9.69
N PHE A 170 -9.56 12.73 10.30
CA PHE A 170 -9.68 12.00 11.58
C PHE A 170 -9.82 12.92 12.80
N SER A 171 -9.61 14.23 12.63
CA SER A 171 -9.98 15.27 13.60
C SER A 171 -11.42 15.77 13.41
N GLY A 172 -12.18 15.17 12.50
CA GLY A 172 -13.58 15.52 12.22
C GLY A 172 -13.77 16.66 11.22
N VAL A 173 -12.70 17.12 10.57
CA VAL A 173 -12.77 18.21 9.58
C VAL A 173 -13.01 17.61 8.19
N ILE A 174 -14.27 17.62 7.75
CA ILE A 174 -14.70 17.15 6.42
C ILE A 174 -15.29 18.35 5.64
N PRO A 175 -14.50 19.02 4.77
CA PRO A 175 -14.91 20.28 4.15
C PRO A 175 -16.20 20.22 3.31
N SER A 176 -16.52 19.06 2.75
CA SER A 176 -17.74 18.83 1.96
C SER A 176 -19.02 18.77 2.81
N GLY A 177 -18.89 18.59 4.14
CA GLY A 177 -20.02 18.30 5.02
C GLY A 177 -20.55 16.87 4.93
N MET A 178 -19.85 15.95 4.25
CA MET A 178 -20.24 14.54 4.21
C MET A 178 -20.28 13.91 5.61
N GLY A 179 -21.26 13.03 5.81
CA GLY A 179 -21.53 12.39 7.10
C GLY A 179 -22.98 12.59 7.52
N THR A 180 -23.85 11.65 7.16
CA THR A 180 -25.28 11.73 7.47
C THR A 180 -25.51 11.89 8.97
N GLY A 181 -26.27 12.91 9.37
CA GLY A 181 -26.54 13.22 10.78
C GLY A 181 -25.31 13.69 11.57
N GLY A 182 -24.26 14.17 10.88
CA GLY A 182 -23.00 14.56 11.51
C GLY A 182 -22.10 13.37 11.89
N ASN A 183 -22.45 12.15 11.48
CA ASN A 183 -21.65 10.96 11.77
C ASN A 183 -20.50 10.79 10.77
N ILE A 184 -19.28 10.91 11.26
CA ILE A 184 -18.04 10.80 10.48
C ILE A 184 -17.50 9.36 10.39
N LEU A 185 -18.01 8.41 11.18
CA LEU A 185 -17.54 7.02 11.14
C LEU A 185 -17.79 6.39 9.76
N SER A 186 -18.96 6.63 9.18
CA SER A 186 -19.27 6.13 7.84
C SER A 186 -18.39 6.77 6.78
N VAL A 187 -17.96 8.03 6.94
CA VAL A 187 -17.02 8.71 6.04
C VAL A 187 -15.67 7.99 6.07
N TRP A 188 -15.11 7.73 7.26
CA TRP A 188 -13.85 7.00 7.40
C TRP A 188 -13.94 5.57 6.88
N MET A 189 -15.09 4.90 7.05
CA MET A 189 -15.32 3.56 6.48
C MET A 189 -15.24 3.58 4.95
N HIS A 190 -15.81 4.60 4.31
CA HIS A 190 -15.77 4.73 2.85
C HIS A 190 -14.37 5.14 2.36
N GLN A 191 -13.65 6.01 3.08
CA GLN A 191 -12.24 6.30 2.77
C GLN A 191 -11.42 5.02 2.75
N TRP A 192 -11.51 4.23 3.83
CA TRP A 192 -10.77 2.98 3.96
C TRP A 192 -11.17 1.96 2.89
N SER A 193 -12.47 1.77 2.65
CA SER A 193 -12.95 0.76 1.70
C SER A 193 -12.61 1.09 0.26
N TYR A 194 -12.75 2.36 -0.16
CA TYR A 194 -12.41 2.77 -1.52
C TYR A 194 -10.90 2.71 -1.77
N LEU A 195 -10.07 3.18 -0.83
CA LEU A 195 -8.61 3.06 -0.98
C LEU A 195 -8.16 1.58 -1.02
N MET A 196 -8.75 0.72 -0.18
CA MET A 196 -8.49 -0.73 -0.19
C MET A 196 -8.98 -1.43 -1.46
N THR A 197 -10.02 -0.91 -2.10
CA THR A 197 -10.55 -1.46 -3.35
C THR A 197 -9.73 -0.96 -4.53
N ASP A 198 -9.51 0.35 -4.61
CA ASP A 198 -8.87 0.96 -5.76
C ASP A 198 -7.39 0.62 -5.84
N GLY A 199 -6.64 0.58 -4.74
CA GLY A 199 -5.23 0.23 -4.76
C GLY A 199 -5.00 -1.27 -4.99
N PRO A 200 -5.12 -2.11 -3.94
CA PRO A 200 -4.79 -3.53 -4.01
C PRO A 200 -5.63 -4.36 -4.99
N ASN A 201 -6.83 -3.94 -5.36
CA ASN A 201 -7.67 -4.71 -6.29
C ASN A 201 -7.71 -4.09 -7.68
N THR A 202 -8.22 -2.86 -7.84
CA THR A 202 -8.45 -2.27 -9.18
C THR A 202 -7.14 -1.91 -9.89
N LEU A 203 -6.33 -1.03 -9.28
CA LEU A 203 -5.11 -0.51 -9.89
C LEU A 203 -4.05 -1.60 -10.05
N TYR A 204 -3.88 -2.48 -9.05
CA TYR A 204 -2.95 -3.59 -9.18
C TYR A 204 -3.34 -4.53 -10.33
N ARG A 205 -4.64 -4.84 -10.51
CA ARG A 205 -5.09 -5.60 -11.68
C ARG A 205 -4.80 -4.89 -12.98
N PHE A 206 -5.02 -3.57 -13.05
CA PHE A 206 -4.64 -2.84 -14.26
C PHE A 206 -3.15 -2.95 -14.58
N VAL A 207 -2.28 -2.99 -13.57
CA VAL A 207 -0.85 -3.22 -13.80
C VAL A 207 -0.62 -4.64 -14.34
N THR A 208 -1.20 -5.68 -13.74
CA THR A 208 -1.01 -7.07 -14.21
C THR A 208 -1.67 -7.35 -15.55
N ASP A 209 -2.80 -6.71 -15.84
CA ASP A 209 -3.57 -6.91 -17.06
C ASP A 209 -2.82 -6.39 -18.30
N THR A 210 -1.84 -5.48 -18.13
CA THR A 210 -0.93 -5.08 -19.21
C THR A 210 -0.08 -6.23 -19.76
N GLU A 211 0.07 -7.32 -19.00
CA GLU A 211 0.86 -8.50 -19.37
C GLU A 211 0.01 -9.58 -20.06
N ILE A 212 -1.32 -9.39 -20.16
CA ILE A 212 -2.22 -10.33 -20.83
C ILE A 212 -1.94 -10.32 -22.34
N PRO A 213 -1.80 -11.49 -23.00
CA PRO A 213 -1.65 -11.57 -24.44
C PRO A 213 -2.77 -10.80 -25.17
N HIS A 214 -2.40 -10.01 -26.17
CA HIS A 214 -3.31 -9.17 -26.96
C HIS A 214 -3.94 -7.99 -26.23
N MET A 215 -3.53 -7.69 -25.00
CA MET A 215 -3.91 -6.43 -24.36
C MET A 215 -3.42 -5.24 -25.19
N THR A 216 -4.20 -4.16 -25.23
CA THR A 216 -3.84 -2.94 -25.97
C THR A 216 -4.03 -1.71 -25.10
N LEU A 217 -3.27 -0.65 -25.39
CA LEU A 217 -3.37 0.60 -24.67
C LEU A 217 -4.79 1.20 -24.68
N PRO A 218 -5.52 1.27 -25.81
CA PRO A 218 -6.89 1.79 -25.81
C PRO A 218 -7.82 1.05 -24.86
N ILE A 219 -7.73 -0.28 -24.80
CA ILE A 219 -8.52 -1.10 -23.87
C ILE A 219 -8.19 -0.74 -22.42
N MET A 220 -6.91 -0.63 -22.07
CA MET A 220 -6.50 -0.28 -20.71
C MET A 220 -6.91 1.13 -20.28
N VAL A 221 -6.87 2.09 -21.21
CA VAL A 221 -7.39 3.45 -20.98
C VAL A 221 -8.90 3.43 -20.73
N ASP A 222 -9.66 2.73 -21.56
CA ASP A 222 -11.12 2.63 -21.41
C ASP A 222 -11.52 1.92 -20.10
N LEU A 223 -10.84 0.82 -19.76
CA LEU A 223 -11.05 0.12 -18.49
C LEU A 223 -10.77 1.04 -17.29
N SER A 224 -9.66 1.81 -17.34
CA SER A 224 -9.33 2.76 -16.29
C SER A 224 -10.41 3.83 -16.12
N ARG A 225 -10.90 4.39 -17.22
CA ARG A 225 -11.97 5.40 -17.20
C ARG A 225 -13.28 4.82 -16.66
N ASN A 226 -13.65 3.62 -17.09
CA ASN A 226 -14.92 2.98 -16.73
C ASN A 226 -14.97 2.41 -15.31
N HIS A 227 -13.82 2.23 -14.64
CA HIS A 227 -13.82 1.74 -13.25
C HIS A 227 -13.53 2.85 -12.24
N LEU A 228 -12.71 3.83 -12.60
CA LEU A 228 -12.26 4.85 -11.64
C LEU A 228 -12.95 6.20 -11.83
N LEU A 229 -13.44 6.51 -13.04
CA LEU A 229 -13.89 7.86 -13.40
C LEU A 229 -15.36 7.94 -13.81
N ARG A 230 -15.97 6.83 -14.27
CA ARG A 230 -17.33 6.81 -14.84
C ARG A 230 -18.02 5.48 -14.53
N PRO A 231 -19.35 5.45 -14.33
CA PRO A 231 -20.24 6.62 -14.20
C PRO A 231 -20.03 7.36 -12.87
N PHE A 232 -19.44 6.70 -11.88
CA PHE A 232 -19.12 7.25 -10.58
C PHE A 232 -17.61 7.52 -10.48
N ASN A 233 -17.22 8.75 -10.16
CA ASN A 233 -15.81 9.12 -10.07
C ASN A 233 -15.31 8.87 -8.65
N HIS A 234 -14.47 7.84 -8.49
CA HIS A 234 -13.93 7.42 -7.19
C HIS A 234 -13.05 8.51 -6.57
N PHE A 235 -12.30 9.25 -7.39
CA PHE A 235 -11.43 10.33 -6.91
C PHE A 235 -12.21 11.54 -6.42
N ASP A 236 -13.30 11.89 -7.10
CA ASP A 236 -14.19 12.95 -6.64
C ASP A 236 -14.83 12.56 -5.31
N PHE A 237 -15.28 11.31 -5.20
CA PHE A 237 -15.85 10.79 -3.98
C PHE A 237 -14.86 10.76 -2.82
N LEU A 238 -13.62 10.27 -3.02
CA LEU A 238 -12.56 10.31 -2.00
C LEU A 238 -12.25 11.75 -1.57
N GLY A 239 -12.26 12.70 -2.51
CA GLY A 239 -12.13 14.12 -2.20
C GLY A 239 -13.30 14.68 -1.38
N ASP A 240 -14.53 14.30 -1.71
CA ASP A 240 -15.71 14.65 -0.91
C ASP A 240 -15.67 14.01 0.47
N LEU A 241 -15.07 12.83 0.63
CA LEU A 241 -14.88 12.20 1.92
C LEU A 241 -13.79 12.86 2.77
N GLY A 242 -13.10 13.90 2.30
CA GLY A 242 -12.09 14.64 3.08
C GLY A 242 -10.65 14.47 2.59
N LEU A 243 -10.39 13.62 1.59
CA LEU A 243 -9.08 13.47 0.95
C LEU A 243 -8.99 14.40 -0.26
N ALA A 244 -9.15 15.70 -0.03
CA ALA A 244 -9.40 16.72 -1.05
C ALA A 244 -8.42 16.68 -2.25
N LYS A 245 -7.16 16.28 -2.04
CA LYS A 245 -6.17 16.17 -3.13
C LYS A 245 -6.56 15.12 -4.18
N PHE A 246 -7.34 14.11 -3.82
CA PHE A 246 -7.78 13.06 -4.74
C PHE A 246 -8.56 13.60 -5.93
N LYS A 247 -9.41 14.62 -5.76
CA LYS A 247 -10.08 15.30 -6.89
C LYS A 247 -9.07 15.79 -7.94
N THR A 248 -8.03 16.45 -7.46
CA THR A 248 -6.97 17.00 -8.32
C THR A 248 -6.18 15.87 -8.96
N TRP A 249 -5.82 14.83 -8.20
CA TRP A 249 -5.06 13.69 -8.71
C TRP A 249 -5.85 12.84 -9.71
N GLY A 250 -7.15 12.66 -9.50
CA GLY A 250 -8.05 12.00 -10.45
C GLY A 250 -8.14 12.75 -11.77
N ALA A 251 -8.25 14.09 -11.73
CA ALA A 251 -8.22 14.93 -12.93
C ALA A 251 -6.86 14.84 -13.66
N ILE A 252 -5.75 14.86 -12.90
CA ILE A 252 -4.39 14.71 -13.44
C ILE A 252 -4.21 13.33 -14.10
N TYR A 253 -4.63 12.25 -13.43
CA TYR A 253 -4.56 10.90 -13.98
C TYR A 253 -5.41 10.78 -15.24
N SER A 254 -6.66 11.25 -15.20
CA SER A 254 -7.57 11.27 -16.35
C SER A 254 -6.97 11.98 -17.56
N ALA A 255 -6.32 13.14 -17.37
CA ALA A 255 -5.66 13.87 -18.45
C ALA A 255 -4.35 13.21 -18.91
N ALA A 256 -3.64 12.54 -18.01
CA ALA A 256 -2.41 11.81 -18.33
C ALA A 256 -2.68 10.59 -19.21
N LEU A 257 -3.85 9.93 -19.06
CA LEU A 257 -4.25 8.80 -19.90
C LEU A 257 -4.32 9.17 -21.40
N ASP A 258 -4.64 10.41 -21.74
CA ASP A 258 -4.74 10.88 -23.13
C ASP A 258 -3.37 11.09 -23.81
N ASP A 259 -2.29 11.09 -23.04
CA ASP A 259 -0.91 11.37 -23.50
C ASP A 259 -0.05 10.08 -23.61
N LEU A 260 -0.63 8.92 -23.32
CA LEU A 260 0.07 7.63 -23.34
C LEU A 260 0.21 7.11 -24.78
N ASN A 261 1.37 6.54 -25.10
CA ASN A 261 1.67 5.98 -26.42
C ASN A 261 1.99 4.49 -26.37
N SER A 262 2.12 3.89 -25.19
CA SER A 262 2.34 2.44 -25.04
C SER A 262 1.78 1.88 -23.73
N LEU A 263 1.63 0.55 -23.69
CA LEU A 263 1.27 -0.17 -22.46
C LEU A 263 2.31 0.00 -21.34
N GLU A 264 3.59 0.16 -21.68
CA GLU A 264 4.64 0.39 -20.69
C GLU A 264 4.48 1.75 -19.99
N GLU A 265 4.13 2.80 -20.74
CA GLU A 265 3.83 4.11 -20.16
C GLU A 265 2.58 4.06 -19.27
N PHE A 266 1.54 3.36 -19.73
CA PHE A 266 0.35 3.11 -18.93
C PHE A 266 0.71 2.38 -17.62
N LYS A 267 1.45 1.27 -17.72
CA LYS A 267 1.85 0.45 -16.58
C LYS A 267 2.59 1.30 -15.54
N ARG A 268 3.55 2.12 -15.99
CA ARG A 268 4.32 3.01 -15.11
C ARG A 268 3.48 4.06 -14.41
N LEU A 269 2.62 4.77 -15.15
CA LEU A 269 1.71 5.76 -14.58
C LEU A 269 0.78 5.11 -13.54
N THR A 270 0.23 3.94 -13.88
CA THR A 270 -0.67 3.18 -13.01
C THR A 270 0.05 2.66 -11.76
N ILE A 271 1.31 2.22 -11.85
CA ILE A 271 2.13 1.85 -10.69
C ILE A 271 2.34 3.05 -9.76
N ALA A 272 2.61 4.24 -10.32
CA ALA A 272 2.79 5.44 -9.51
C ALA A 272 1.51 5.81 -8.74
N LEU A 273 0.36 5.73 -9.40
CA LEU A 273 -0.94 5.95 -8.76
C LEU A 273 -1.28 4.85 -7.74
N LEU A 274 -1.06 3.58 -8.07
CA LEU A 274 -1.20 2.43 -7.16
C LEU A 274 -0.41 2.67 -5.87
N THR A 275 0.84 3.11 -6.01
CA THR A 275 1.73 3.38 -4.86
C THR A 275 1.19 4.48 -3.97
N LEU A 276 0.71 5.57 -4.57
CA LEU A 276 0.07 6.66 -3.83
C LEU A 276 -1.18 6.17 -3.09
N VAL A 277 -2.09 5.46 -3.78
CA VAL A 277 -3.35 4.97 -3.21
C VAL A 277 -3.09 3.96 -2.09
N ASN A 278 -2.14 3.04 -2.27
CA ASN A 278 -1.77 2.07 -1.26
C ASN A 278 -1.19 2.74 -0.01
N LEU A 279 -0.34 3.76 -0.14
CA LEU A 279 0.21 4.44 1.03
C LEU A 279 -0.85 5.26 1.76
N TYR A 280 -1.74 5.93 1.03
CA TYR A 280 -2.91 6.57 1.63
C TYR A 280 -3.84 5.55 2.32
N HIS A 281 -4.03 4.37 1.73
CA HIS A 281 -4.78 3.28 2.36
C HIS A 281 -4.18 2.90 3.72
N ARG A 282 -2.85 2.77 3.80
CA ARG A 282 -2.16 2.41 5.04
C ARG A 282 -2.21 3.51 6.09
N GLU A 283 -2.09 4.77 5.68
CA GLU A 283 -2.26 5.91 6.58
C GLU A 283 -3.70 5.99 7.12
N VAL A 284 -4.72 5.86 6.27
CA VAL A 284 -6.13 5.79 6.70
C VAL A 284 -6.37 4.57 7.61
N GLN A 285 -5.83 3.41 7.26
CA GLN A 285 -5.93 2.19 8.07
C GLN A 285 -5.32 2.40 9.46
N SER A 286 -4.21 3.12 9.56
CA SER A 286 -3.55 3.42 10.83
C SER A 286 -4.45 4.23 11.76
N ARG A 287 -5.27 5.12 11.20
CA ARG A 287 -6.17 5.99 11.96
C ARG A 287 -7.56 5.41 12.19
N PHE A 288 -7.95 4.44 11.37
CA PHE A 288 -9.29 3.87 11.45
C PHE A 288 -9.52 3.20 12.82
N PRO A 289 -10.64 3.50 13.52
CA PRO A 289 -10.86 3.10 14.90
C PRO A 289 -11.28 1.62 15.04
N PHE A 290 -10.41 0.69 14.66
CA PHE A 290 -10.68 -0.75 14.73
C PHE A 290 -10.88 -1.27 16.16
N TYR A 291 -10.40 -0.54 17.18
CA TYR A 291 -10.65 -0.86 18.59
C TYR A 291 -12.15 -0.89 18.94
N LEU A 292 -13.01 -0.17 18.20
CA LEU A 292 -14.46 -0.26 18.34
C LEU A 292 -14.98 -1.68 18.08
N GLY A 293 -14.22 -2.48 17.34
CA GLY A 293 -14.46 -3.90 17.08
C GLY A 293 -14.51 -4.78 18.34
N GLN A 294 -13.91 -4.34 19.45
CA GLN A 294 -13.82 -5.14 20.69
C GLN A 294 -15.18 -5.48 21.31
N VAL A 295 -16.22 -4.69 21.01
CA VAL A 295 -17.60 -4.98 21.44
C VAL A 295 -18.29 -6.06 20.59
N PHE A 296 -17.67 -6.49 19.49
CA PHE A 296 -18.17 -7.51 18.57
C PHE A 296 -17.34 -8.81 18.65
N SER A 297 -17.27 -9.42 19.84
CA SER A 297 -16.54 -10.67 20.05
C SER A 297 -17.16 -11.85 19.31
N ARG A 298 -16.33 -12.70 18.70
CA ARG A 298 -16.75 -14.03 18.23
C ARG A 298 -16.98 -14.92 19.45
N GLY A 299 -18.16 -15.55 19.52
CA GLY A 299 -18.47 -16.58 20.52
C GLY A 299 -17.83 -17.93 20.20
#